data_AF-A0A4V3FFI1-F1
#
_entry.id   AF-A0A4V3FFI1-F1
#
_cell.length_a   1.000
_cell.length_b   1.000
_cell.length_c   1.000
_cell.angle_alpha   90.00
_cell.angle_beta   90.00
_cell.angle_gamma   90.00
#
_symmetry.space_group_name_H-M   'P 1'
#
loop_
_entity.id
_entity.type
_entity.pdbx_description
1 polymer ?
#
loop_
_entity_poly.entity_id
_entity_poly.type
_entity_poly.pdbx_seq_one_letter_code
_entity_poly.pdbx_strand_id
1 'polypeptide(L)'
;MKTPSEDHDLIRWLDGEMNAAERERFTARLESDPELKAEAEFMQRMSADLRSSLPAEMPVPFGDFFNSQIQVRIAQEEEAAAVTTESRASWLDWFRLPGFATLAAVTAAVLIAGVMIFQHEPSGDSVVLSTYAPNKDVQVSSYHSTDAQATVLMLNGLEDLPADRKIVGYHIERSETDQDVAATTLYGERGEVVLVLAKDARNQPRLIAAVNPRG
;
A
#
# COMPACT_ATOMS: atom_id res chain seq x y z
N MET A 1 -24.65 -8.59 -9.85
CA MET A 1 -24.06 -7.27 -9.48
C MET A 1 -25.09 -6.57 -8.61
N LYS A 2 -24.71 -6.09 -7.40
CA LYS A 2 -25.60 -5.21 -6.63
C LYS A 2 -25.62 -3.86 -7.35
N THR A 3 -26.80 -3.35 -7.67
CA THR A 3 -26.96 -1.97 -8.12
C THR A 3 -26.55 -1.05 -6.96
N PRO A 4 -25.60 -0.11 -7.17
CA PRO A 4 -25.29 0.92 -6.19
C PRO A 4 -26.53 1.74 -5.82
N SER A 5 -26.54 2.36 -4.64
CA SER A 5 -27.65 3.24 -4.22
C SER A 5 -27.73 4.49 -5.10
N GLU A 6 -28.95 5.01 -5.26
CA GLU A 6 -29.26 6.21 -6.07
C GLU A 6 -28.48 7.46 -5.62
N ASP A 7 -28.03 7.49 -4.36
CA ASP A 7 -27.24 8.58 -3.77
C ASP A 7 -25.90 8.82 -4.49
N HIS A 8 -25.39 7.83 -5.23
CA HIS A 8 -24.13 7.91 -5.96
C HIS A 8 -24.29 8.11 -7.47
N ASP A 9 -25.52 8.24 -7.98
CA ASP A 9 -25.76 8.30 -9.41
C ASP A 9 -25.15 9.53 -10.08
N LEU A 10 -25.12 10.67 -9.38
CA LEU A 10 -24.46 11.89 -9.87
C LEU A 10 -22.95 11.68 -10.10
N ILE A 11 -22.27 11.05 -9.14
CA ILE A 11 -20.83 10.78 -9.22
C ILE A 11 -20.55 9.78 -10.35
N ARG A 12 -21.29 8.66 -10.39
CA ARG A 12 -21.17 7.65 -11.45
C ARG A 12 -21.43 8.22 -12.84
N TRP A 13 -22.36 9.17 -12.95
CA TRP A 13 -22.64 9.87 -14.20
C TRP A 13 -21.48 10.77 -14.62
N LEU A 14 -20.89 11.53 -13.69
CA LEU A 14 -19.72 12.38 -13.94
C LEU A 14 -18.49 11.57 -14.36
N ASP A 15 -18.29 10.40 -13.75
CA ASP A 15 -17.16 9.50 -14.03
C ASP A 15 -17.37 8.64 -15.30
N GLY A 16 -18.57 8.65 -15.87
CA GLY A 16 -18.90 7.88 -17.07
C GLY A 16 -19.10 6.38 -16.82
N GLU A 17 -19.27 5.96 -15.57
CA GLU A 17 -19.45 4.57 -15.15
C GLU A 17 -20.88 4.03 -15.39
N MET A 18 -21.80 4.89 -15.79
CA MET A 18 -23.17 4.50 -16.15
C MET A 18 -23.24 3.87 -17.54
N ASN A 19 -23.96 2.74 -17.64
CA ASN A 19 -24.35 2.16 -18.92
C ASN A 19 -25.43 3.02 -19.63
N ALA A 20 -25.73 2.70 -20.89
CA ALA A 20 -26.65 3.50 -21.71
C ALA A 20 -28.05 3.66 -21.10
N ALA A 21 -28.62 2.57 -20.55
CA ALA A 21 -29.96 2.60 -19.97
C ALA A 21 -30.00 3.36 -18.63
N GLU A 22 -28.95 3.25 -17.81
CA GLU A 22 -28.81 4.04 -16.58
C GLU A 22 -28.69 5.53 -16.89
N ARG A 23 -27.89 5.87 -17.91
CA ARG A 23 -27.66 7.25 -18.34
C ARG A 23 -28.93 7.92 -18.86
N GLU A 24 -29.74 7.21 -19.64
CA GLU A 24 -31.04 7.72 -20.10
C GLU A 24 -31.98 8.03 -18.94
N ARG A 25 -32.08 7.13 -17.95
CA ARG A 25 -32.89 7.34 -16.75
C ARG A 25 -32.40 8.53 -15.92
N PHE A 26 -31.09 8.63 -15.72
CA PHE A 26 -30.49 9.74 -14.97
C PHE A 26 -30.69 11.08 -15.70
N THR A 27 -30.60 11.08 -17.04
CA THR A 27 -30.83 12.28 -17.85
C THR A 27 -32.29 12.74 -17.74
N ALA A 28 -33.26 11.82 -17.79
CA ALA A 28 -34.66 12.16 -17.54
C ALA A 28 -34.91 12.71 -16.13
N ARG A 29 -34.15 12.25 -15.13
CA ARG A 29 -34.18 12.80 -13.77
C ARG A 29 -33.61 14.22 -13.71
N LEU A 30 -32.49 14.49 -14.40
CA LEU A 30 -31.93 15.85 -14.53
C LEU A 30 -32.91 16.84 -15.20
N GLU A 31 -33.74 16.36 -16.13
CA GLU A 31 -34.76 17.21 -16.78
C GLU A 31 -35.94 17.53 -15.87
N SER A 32 -36.25 16.64 -14.92
CA SER A 32 -37.39 16.78 -14.01
C SER A 32 -37.04 17.41 -12.66
N ASP A 33 -35.75 17.42 -12.29
CA ASP A 33 -35.25 17.96 -11.03
C ASP A 33 -34.26 19.13 -11.26
N PRO A 34 -34.72 20.39 -11.11
CA PRO A 34 -33.87 21.56 -11.34
C PRO A 34 -32.76 21.74 -10.31
N GLU A 35 -32.91 21.22 -9.08
CA GLU A 35 -31.87 21.29 -8.04
C GLU A 35 -30.72 20.33 -8.38
N LEU A 36 -31.07 19.09 -8.73
CA LEU A 36 -30.09 18.10 -9.18
C LEU A 36 -29.36 18.57 -10.44
N LYS A 37 -30.07 19.23 -11.37
CA LYS A 37 -29.46 19.81 -12.56
C LYS A 37 -28.46 20.92 -12.23
N ALA A 38 -28.81 21.83 -11.31
CA ALA A 38 -27.91 22.90 -10.90
C ALA A 38 -26.63 22.35 -10.24
N GLU A 39 -26.76 21.31 -9.42
CA GLU A 39 -25.61 20.62 -8.80
C GLU A 39 -24.73 19.95 -9.86
N ALA A 40 -25.33 19.23 -10.81
CA ALA A 40 -24.58 18.60 -11.91
C ALA A 40 -23.81 19.63 -12.76
N GLU A 41 -24.44 20.76 -13.10
CA GLU A 41 -23.78 21.86 -13.83
C GLU A 41 -22.68 22.53 -13.01
N PHE A 42 -22.82 22.61 -11.69
CA PHE A 42 -21.77 23.10 -10.80
C PHE A 42 -20.55 22.16 -10.79
N MET A 43 -20.77 20.86 -10.57
CA MET A 43 -19.69 19.87 -10.55
C MET A 43 -18.96 19.76 -11.89
N GLN A 44 -19.69 19.86 -13.01
CA GLN A 44 -19.08 19.90 -14.35
C GLN A 44 -18.19 21.12 -14.56
N ARG A 45 -18.65 22.31 -14.15
CA ARG A 45 -17.85 23.53 -14.22
C ARG A 45 -16.60 23.44 -13.35
N MET A 46 -16.74 22.98 -12.11
CA MET A 46 -15.60 22.75 -11.22
C MET A 46 -14.58 21.77 -11.82
N SER A 47 -15.04 20.67 -12.42
CA SER A 47 -14.16 19.71 -13.11
C SER A 47 -13.43 20.34 -14.30
N ALA A 48 -14.11 21.16 -15.10
CA ALA A 48 -13.51 21.89 -16.21
C ALA A 48 -12.46 22.90 -15.73
N ASP A 49 -12.76 23.66 -14.67
CA ASP A 49 -11.84 24.62 -14.07
C ASP A 49 -10.59 23.92 -13.53
N LEU A 50 -10.75 22.82 -12.79
CA LEU A 50 -9.64 22.01 -12.30
C LEU A 50 -8.77 21.50 -13.44
N ARG A 51 -9.37 20.91 -14.49
CA ARG A 51 -8.62 20.45 -15.68
C ARG A 51 -7.89 21.58 -16.38
N SER A 52 -8.46 22.78 -16.43
CA SER A 52 -7.80 23.94 -17.04
C SER A 52 -6.62 24.46 -16.22
N SER A 53 -6.66 24.27 -14.89
CA SER A 53 -5.61 24.69 -13.97
C SER A 53 -4.46 23.68 -13.84
N LEU A 54 -4.68 22.43 -14.24
CA LEU A 54 -3.68 21.38 -14.20
C LEU A 54 -2.91 21.33 -15.52
N PRO A 55 -1.57 21.16 -15.49
CA PRO A 55 -0.80 20.97 -16.71
C PRO A 55 -1.25 19.71 -17.44
N ALA A 56 -1.41 19.80 -18.77
CA ALA A 56 -1.88 18.70 -19.62
C ALA A 56 -0.97 17.47 -19.56
N GLU A 57 0.32 17.69 -19.34
CA GLU A 57 1.31 16.64 -19.11
C GLU A 57 2.07 16.97 -17.82
N MET A 58 1.92 16.09 -16.84
CA MET A 58 2.77 16.05 -15.66
C MET A 58 3.63 14.80 -15.78
N PRO A 59 4.97 14.89 -15.75
CA PRO A 59 5.79 13.68 -15.69
C PRO A 59 5.40 12.93 -14.42
N VAL A 60 5.00 11.66 -14.57
CA VAL A 60 4.70 10.79 -13.43
C VAL A 60 5.97 10.72 -12.58
N PRO A 61 5.96 11.23 -11.34
CA PRO A 61 7.13 11.15 -10.50
C PRO A 61 7.45 9.67 -10.28
N PHE A 62 8.68 9.28 -10.62
CA PHE A 62 9.17 7.90 -10.51
C PHE A 62 8.42 6.89 -11.40
N GLY A 63 8.15 7.25 -12.67
CA GLY A 63 7.50 6.35 -13.64
C GLY A 63 8.14 4.96 -13.75
N ASP A 64 9.46 4.85 -13.66
CA ASP A 64 10.17 3.56 -13.67
C ASP A 64 9.83 2.70 -12.45
N PHE A 65 9.71 3.31 -11.26
CA PHE A 65 9.31 2.60 -10.05
C PHE A 65 7.85 2.14 -10.15
N PHE A 66 6.94 3.01 -10.58
CA PHE A 66 5.54 2.64 -10.80
C PHE A 66 5.43 1.47 -11.79
N ASN A 67 6.15 1.54 -12.92
CA ASN A 67 6.18 0.47 -13.91
C ASN A 67 6.76 -0.83 -13.35
N SER A 68 7.79 -0.75 -12.51
CA SER A 68 8.37 -1.94 -11.85
C SER A 68 7.37 -2.61 -10.90
N GLN A 69 6.57 -1.84 -10.16
CA GLN A 69 5.54 -2.39 -9.26
C GLN A 69 4.41 -3.07 -10.05
N ILE A 70 3.99 -2.49 -11.17
CA ILE A 70 3.02 -3.11 -12.07
C ILE A 70 3.56 -4.44 -12.62
N GLN A 71 4.82 -4.46 -13.09
CA GLN A 71 5.45 -5.69 -13.60
C GLN A 71 5.56 -6.77 -12.53
N VAL A 72 5.96 -6.42 -11.31
CA VAL A 72 6.01 -7.35 -10.17
C VAL A 72 4.62 -7.91 -9.87
N ARG A 73 3.59 -7.05 -9.86
CA ARG A 73 2.20 -7.48 -9.60
C ARG A 73 1.69 -8.43 -10.69
N ILE A 74 1.97 -8.14 -11.96
CA ILE A 74 1.61 -9.00 -13.10
C ILE A 74 2.32 -10.36 -12.99
N ALA A 75 3.63 -10.37 -12.73
CA ALA A 75 4.39 -11.61 -12.59
C ALA A 75 3.84 -12.49 -11.45
N GLN A 76 3.48 -11.88 -10.31
CA GLN A 76 2.84 -12.59 -9.20
C GLN A 76 1.47 -13.16 -9.56
N GLU A 77 0.67 -12.45 -10.35
CA GLU A 77 -0.63 -12.94 -10.83
C GLU A 77 -0.47 -14.05 -11.86
N GLU A 78 0.51 -13.96 -12.75
CA GLU A 78 0.84 -14.99 -13.73
C GLU A 78 1.39 -16.26 -13.08
N GLU A 79 2.26 -16.15 -12.08
CA GLU A 79 2.73 -17.27 -11.28
C GLU A 79 1.59 -17.92 -10.49
N ALA A 80 0.72 -17.11 -9.87
CA ALA A 80 -0.48 -17.61 -9.20
C ALA A 80 -1.44 -18.32 -10.17
N ALA A 81 -1.53 -17.85 -11.42
CA ALA A 81 -2.32 -18.49 -12.47
C ALA A 81 -1.67 -19.78 -12.99
N ALA A 82 -0.34 -19.83 -13.13
CA ALA A 82 0.41 -20.98 -13.63
C ALA A 82 0.38 -22.19 -12.68
N VAL A 83 0.21 -21.96 -11.37
CA VAL A 83 0.04 -23.04 -10.37
C VAL A 83 -1.34 -23.70 -10.44
N THR A 84 -2.29 -23.17 -11.24
CA THR A 84 -3.67 -23.73 -11.34
C THR A 84 -3.95 -24.61 -12.57
N THR A 85 -2.94 -24.98 -13.35
CA THR A 85 -3.08 -26.01 -14.40
C THR A 85 -2.57 -27.37 -13.92
N GLU A 86 -3.36 -28.07 -13.12
CA GLU A 86 -3.70 -29.50 -13.29
C GLU A 86 -4.58 -30.00 -12.13
N SER A 87 -5.90 -29.91 -12.32
CA SER A 87 -6.90 -30.85 -11.82
C SER A 87 -8.27 -30.30 -12.23
N ARG A 88 -8.82 -30.79 -13.35
CA ARG A 88 -10.25 -30.63 -13.65
C ARG A 88 -11.05 -31.55 -12.73
N ALA A 89 -11.01 -31.30 -11.43
CA ALA A 89 -12.03 -31.80 -10.52
C ALA A 89 -13.21 -30.83 -10.60
N SER A 90 -14.26 -31.27 -11.29
CA SER A 90 -15.52 -30.54 -11.42
C SER A 90 -16.12 -30.29 -10.04
N TRP A 91 -16.19 -29.02 -9.63
CA TRP A 91 -16.85 -28.52 -8.41
C TRP A 91 -18.29 -29.03 -8.19
N LEU A 92 -18.90 -29.66 -9.20
CA LEU A 92 -20.23 -30.26 -9.15
C LEU A 92 -20.25 -31.70 -8.57
N ASP A 93 -19.09 -32.37 -8.45
CA ASP A 93 -19.03 -33.71 -7.83
C ASP A 93 -19.22 -33.69 -6.32
N TRP A 94 -19.02 -32.54 -5.66
CA TRP A 94 -19.26 -32.40 -4.21
C TRP A 94 -20.75 -32.51 -3.82
N PHE A 95 -21.67 -32.25 -4.77
CA PHE A 95 -23.11 -32.29 -4.50
C PHE A 95 -23.71 -33.71 -4.57
N ARG A 96 -22.91 -34.72 -4.93
CA ARG A 96 -23.40 -36.08 -5.17
C ARG A 96 -22.69 -37.12 -4.31
N LEU A 97 -22.75 -36.98 -2.99
CA LEU A 97 -22.53 -38.12 -2.09
C LEU A 97 -23.45 -38.03 -0.87
N PRO A 98 -24.47 -38.90 -0.77
CA PRO A 98 -25.27 -39.04 0.45
C PRO A 98 -24.50 -39.92 1.45
N GLY A 99 -24.25 -39.43 2.67
CA GLY A 99 -24.17 -40.34 3.83
C GLY A 99 -23.01 -40.28 4.84
N PHE A 100 -22.05 -39.33 4.80
CA PHE A 100 -20.91 -39.38 5.75
C PHE A 100 -20.58 -38.05 6.46
N ALA A 101 -21.59 -37.39 7.01
CA ALA A 101 -21.45 -36.08 7.67
C ALA A 101 -20.85 -36.09 9.10
N THR A 102 -20.39 -37.21 9.65
CA THR A 102 -20.02 -37.25 11.09
C THR A 102 -18.58 -37.61 11.42
N LEU A 103 -17.74 -38.08 10.48
CA LEU A 103 -16.33 -38.37 10.76
C LEU A 103 -15.32 -37.34 10.23
N ALA A 104 -15.66 -36.57 9.19
CA ALA A 104 -14.71 -35.65 8.54
C ALA A 104 -14.44 -34.37 9.36
N ALA A 105 -15.32 -34.01 10.29
CA ALA A 105 -15.15 -32.79 11.09
C ALA A 105 -13.95 -32.88 12.05
N VAL A 106 -13.60 -34.07 12.53
CA VAL A 106 -12.50 -34.25 13.50
C VAL A 106 -11.13 -34.28 12.80
N THR A 107 -11.03 -34.86 11.60
CA THR A 107 -9.78 -34.84 10.82
C THR A 107 -9.50 -33.51 10.14
N ALA A 108 -10.53 -32.76 9.72
CA ALA A 108 -10.36 -31.43 9.15
C ALA A 108 -9.84 -30.40 10.18
N ALA A 109 -10.29 -30.48 11.44
CA ALA A 109 -9.80 -29.58 12.49
C ALA A 109 -8.31 -29.80 12.82
N VAL A 110 -7.84 -31.06 12.81
CA VAL A 110 -6.42 -31.38 13.06
C VAL A 110 -5.53 -30.97 11.89
N LEU A 111 -6.00 -31.08 10.64
CA LEU A 111 -5.24 -30.63 9.47
C LEU A 111 -5.19 -29.11 9.33
N ILE A 112 -6.28 -28.39 9.65
CA ILE A 112 -6.29 -26.91 9.61
C ILE A 112 -5.38 -26.35 10.72
N ALA A 113 -5.37 -26.94 11.92
CA ALA A 113 -4.44 -26.55 12.97
C ALA A 113 -2.97 -26.87 12.63
N GLY A 114 -2.70 -28.00 11.98
CA GLY A 114 -1.35 -28.38 11.54
C GLY A 114 -0.80 -27.49 10.41
N VAL A 115 -1.63 -27.10 9.44
CA VAL A 115 -1.20 -26.24 8.31
C VAL A 115 -1.03 -24.78 8.74
N MET A 116 -1.80 -24.28 9.72
CA MET A 116 -1.59 -22.93 10.26
C MET A 116 -0.36 -22.79 11.17
N ILE A 117 0.16 -23.88 11.72
CA ILE A 117 1.41 -23.85 12.52
C ILE A 117 2.65 -23.93 11.62
N PHE A 118 2.57 -24.53 10.43
CA PHE A 118 3.71 -24.64 9.51
C PHE A 118 3.88 -23.50 8.49
N GLN A 119 2.96 -22.52 8.45
CA GLN A 119 3.08 -21.33 7.58
C GLN A 119 3.56 -20.06 8.30
N HIS A 120 4.00 -20.18 9.55
CA HIS A 120 4.82 -19.15 10.20
C HIS A 120 6.24 -19.69 10.37
N GLU A 121 6.93 -19.92 9.26
CA GLU A 121 8.36 -19.65 9.29
C GLU A 121 8.50 -18.12 9.38
N PRO A 122 9.17 -17.58 10.41
CA PRO A 122 9.48 -16.16 10.48
C PRO A 122 10.66 -15.92 9.53
N SER A 123 10.42 -15.98 8.22
CA SER A 123 11.27 -15.27 7.29
C SER A 123 11.05 -13.79 7.58
N GLY A 124 12.02 -13.17 8.25
CA GLY A 124 12.02 -11.77 8.67
C GLY A 124 12.06 -10.81 7.48
N ASP A 125 11.01 -10.83 6.66
CA ASP A 125 10.82 -9.93 5.54
C ASP A 125 10.60 -8.51 6.10
N SER A 126 11.71 -7.78 6.21
CA SER A 126 11.71 -6.38 6.60
C SER A 126 11.13 -5.54 5.48
N VAL A 127 9.85 -5.18 5.60
CA VAL A 127 9.16 -4.27 4.68
C VAL A 127 9.61 -2.83 4.93
N VAL A 128 10.18 -2.18 3.92
CA VAL A 128 10.51 -0.75 3.98
C VAL A 128 9.23 0.06 3.79
N LEU A 129 8.67 0.57 4.89
CA LEU A 129 7.41 1.31 4.88
C LEU A 129 7.52 2.69 4.21
N SER A 130 8.67 3.35 4.34
CA SER A 130 8.92 4.66 3.74
C SER A 130 10.41 4.98 3.68
N THR A 131 10.85 5.68 2.65
CA THR A 131 12.20 6.23 2.51
C THR A 131 12.15 7.74 2.37
N TYR A 132 13.14 8.44 2.94
CA TYR A 132 13.26 9.89 2.84
C TYR A 132 14.71 10.27 2.52
N ALA A 133 14.89 11.01 1.44
CA ALA A 133 16.14 11.66 1.07
C ALA A 133 15.92 13.18 1.03
N PRO A 134 16.51 13.95 1.96
CA PRO A 134 16.37 15.40 1.98
C PRO A 134 17.06 16.08 0.78
N ASN A 135 18.08 15.43 0.21
CA ASN A 135 18.75 15.90 -1.00
C ASN A 135 18.08 15.31 -2.23
N LYS A 136 17.57 16.18 -3.12
CA LYS A 136 16.91 15.82 -4.38
C LYS A 136 17.80 15.06 -5.36
N ASP A 137 19.12 15.19 -5.23
CA ASP A 137 20.09 14.52 -6.10
C ASP A 137 20.41 13.10 -5.60
N VAL A 138 19.91 12.72 -4.42
CA VAL A 138 20.07 11.39 -3.83
C VAL A 138 18.85 10.53 -4.14
N GLN A 139 19.09 9.37 -4.77
CA GLN A 139 18.06 8.38 -5.07
C GLN A 139 18.18 7.20 -4.11
N VAL A 140 17.06 6.80 -3.51
CA VAL A 140 16.98 5.67 -2.59
C VAL A 140 16.25 4.53 -3.27
N SER A 141 16.84 3.34 -3.30
CA SER A 141 16.14 2.11 -3.65
C SER A 141 16.39 1.04 -2.60
N SER A 142 15.46 0.10 -2.47
CA SER A 142 15.58 -1.03 -1.55
C SER A 142 15.21 -2.32 -2.23
N TYR A 143 15.94 -3.39 -1.93
CA TYR A 143 15.63 -4.74 -2.38
C TYR A 143 16.07 -5.75 -1.33
N HIS A 144 15.45 -6.93 -1.36
CA HIS A 144 15.90 -8.04 -0.52
C HIS A 144 17.03 -8.80 -1.22
N SER A 145 18.15 -9.00 -0.54
CA SER A 145 19.26 -9.81 -1.02
C SER A 145 19.23 -11.17 -0.34
N THR A 146 19.05 -12.23 -1.13
CA THR A 146 19.11 -13.61 -0.65
C THR A 146 20.50 -14.00 -0.17
N ASP A 147 21.55 -13.50 -0.81
CA ASP A 147 22.93 -13.86 -0.47
C ASP A 147 23.36 -13.23 0.86
N ALA A 148 22.91 -12.00 1.12
CA ALA A 148 23.15 -11.32 2.38
C ALA A 148 22.12 -11.65 3.47
N GLN A 149 21.03 -12.35 3.10
CA GLN A 149 19.87 -12.60 3.98
C GLN A 149 19.39 -11.30 4.66
N ALA A 150 19.31 -10.21 3.88
CA ALA A 150 19.05 -8.88 4.41
C ALA A 150 18.36 -7.97 3.39
N THR A 151 17.60 -7.00 3.91
CA THR A 151 17.12 -5.86 3.13
C THR A 151 18.27 -4.88 2.88
N VAL A 152 18.60 -4.68 1.61
CA VAL A 152 19.63 -3.75 1.17
C VAL A 152 18.98 -2.41 0.80
N LEU A 153 19.51 -1.32 1.36
CA LEU A 153 19.17 0.05 1.01
C LEU A 153 20.31 0.65 0.18
N MET A 154 20.05 0.92 -1.10
CA MET A 154 21.00 1.52 -2.03
C MET A 154 20.75 3.03 -2.11
N LEU A 155 21.81 3.81 -1.94
CA LEU A 155 21.78 5.27 -2.00
C LEU A 155 22.68 5.74 -3.14
N ASN A 156 22.10 6.22 -4.23
CA ASN A 156 22.83 6.77 -5.38
C ASN A 156 22.87 8.30 -5.30
N GLY A 157 23.96 8.92 -5.76
CA GLY A 157 24.09 10.38 -5.77
C GLY A 157 24.57 11.00 -4.45
N LEU A 158 25.05 10.18 -3.51
CA LEU A 158 25.83 10.66 -2.36
C LEU A 158 27.27 10.94 -2.81
N GLU A 159 27.89 11.96 -2.22
CA GLU A 159 29.33 12.15 -2.33
C GLU A 159 30.06 10.94 -1.72
N ASP A 160 31.21 10.60 -2.31
CA ASP A 160 32.06 9.53 -1.80
C ASP A 160 32.38 9.76 -0.33
N LEU A 161 32.05 8.77 0.49
CA LEU A 161 32.36 8.81 1.91
C LEU A 161 33.87 8.57 2.08
N PRO A 162 34.64 9.52 2.63
CA PRO A 162 36.07 9.34 2.75
C PRO A 162 36.38 8.24 3.78
N ALA A 163 37.38 7.41 3.48
CA ALA A 163 37.66 6.17 4.24
C ALA A 163 38.05 6.41 5.71
N ASP A 164 38.48 7.62 6.05
CA ASP A 164 38.83 8.05 7.40
C ASP A 164 37.62 8.56 8.21
N ARG A 165 36.45 8.68 7.58
CA ARG A 165 35.23 9.14 8.24
C ARG A 165 34.66 8.05 9.14
N LYS A 166 34.76 8.25 10.45
CA LYS A 166 34.09 7.40 11.45
C LYS A 166 32.57 7.52 11.31
N ILE A 167 31.92 6.43 10.90
CA ILE A 167 30.47 6.28 10.98
C ILE A 167 30.14 5.83 12.41
N VAL A 168 29.26 6.58 13.08
CA VAL A 168 28.77 6.24 14.43
C VAL A 168 27.28 5.96 14.30
N GLY A 169 26.89 4.72 14.62
CA GLY A 169 25.49 4.32 14.71
C GLY A 169 25.00 4.42 16.15
N TYR A 170 23.68 4.55 16.32
CA TYR A 170 23.03 4.35 17.62
C TYR A 170 22.58 2.89 17.73
N HIS A 171 22.84 2.28 18.89
CA HIS A 171 22.23 0.98 19.21
C HIS A 171 20.85 1.25 19.82
N ILE A 172 19.80 0.78 19.14
CA ILE A 172 18.40 1.01 19.53
C ILE A 172 17.79 -0.35 19.87
N GLU A 173 17.29 -0.48 21.09
CA GLU A 173 16.65 -1.69 21.61
C GLU A 173 15.13 -1.64 21.41
N ARG A 174 14.56 -0.44 21.54
CA ARG A 174 13.12 -0.27 21.50
C ARG A 174 12.73 1.05 20.85
N SER A 175 11.62 1.03 20.12
CA SER A 175 10.96 2.24 19.64
C SER A 175 9.53 2.30 20.16
N GLU A 176 9.04 3.50 20.47
CA GLU A 176 7.64 3.76 20.79
C GLU A 176 7.15 4.88 19.88
N THR A 177 5.97 4.69 19.28
CA THR A 177 5.33 5.71 18.43
C THR A 177 4.10 6.26 19.14
N ASP A 178 4.11 7.56 19.40
CA ASP A 178 2.96 8.31 19.86
C ASP A 178 2.19 8.85 18.65
N GLN A 179 0.99 8.32 18.44
CA GLN A 179 0.14 8.68 17.31
C GLN A 179 -0.48 10.07 17.45
N ASP A 180 -0.72 10.55 18.67
CA ASP A 180 -1.37 11.84 18.92
C ASP A 180 -0.43 13.00 18.56
N VAL A 181 0.88 12.78 18.71
CA VAL A 181 1.92 13.79 18.44
C VAL A 181 2.73 13.46 17.18
N ALA A 182 2.40 12.38 16.47
CA ALA A 182 3.11 11.88 15.30
C ALA A 182 4.63 11.79 15.51
N ALA A 183 5.04 11.30 16.68
CA ALA A 183 6.43 11.23 17.11
C ALA A 183 6.84 9.79 17.45
N THR A 184 8.07 9.42 17.09
CA THR A 184 8.70 8.16 17.41
C THR A 184 9.90 8.41 18.32
N THR A 185 9.87 7.81 19.51
CA THR A 185 10.97 7.83 20.48
C THR A 185 11.75 6.53 20.38
N LEU A 186 13.07 6.63 20.23
CA LEU A 186 14.00 5.51 20.20
C LEU A 186 14.75 5.42 21.54
N TYR A 187 14.79 4.23 22.12
CA TYR A 187 15.39 3.95 23.41
C TYR A 187 16.62 3.03 23.27
N GLY A 188 17.62 3.30 24.10
CA GLY A 188 18.81 2.46 24.24
C GLY A 188 18.63 1.32 25.24
N GLU A 189 19.71 0.60 25.54
CA GLU A 189 19.71 -0.61 26.37
C GLU A 189 19.24 -0.38 27.81
N ARG A 190 19.46 0.82 28.38
CA ARG A 190 19.10 1.13 29.76
C ARG A 190 17.76 1.85 29.84
N GLY A 191 17.00 1.88 28.74
CA GLY A 191 15.72 2.59 28.64
C GLY A 191 15.86 4.10 28.53
N GLU A 192 17.08 4.61 28.31
CA GLU A 192 17.33 6.03 28.03
C GLU A 192 16.79 6.41 26.65
N VAL A 193 16.26 7.63 26.52
CA VAL A 193 15.84 8.17 25.22
C VAL A 193 17.09 8.55 24.43
N VAL A 194 17.30 7.89 23.30
CA VAL A 194 18.44 8.13 22.40
C VAL A 194 18.08 9.14 21.32
N LEU A 195 16.88 9.02 20.75
CA LEU A 195 16.41 9.84 19.65
C LEU A 195 14.92 10.11 19.77
N VAL A 196 14.47 11.31 19.43
CA VAL A 196 13.06 11.62 19.19
C VAL A 196 12.92 12.15 17.78
N LEU A 197 12.21 11.40 16.94
CA LEU A 197 11.82 11.80 15.60
C LEU A 197 10.35 12.25 15.63
N ALA A 198 10.01 13.32 14.95
CA ALA A 198 8.62 13.65 14.66
C ALA A 198 8.45 14.00 13.19
N LYS A 199 7.21 14.16 12.75
CA LYS A 199 6.92 14.65 11.41
C LYS A 199 6.55 16.12 11.44
N ASP A 200 7.02 16.89 10.47
CA ASP A 200 6.60 18.28 10.29
C ASP A 200 5.25 18.37 9.56
N ALA A 201 4.77 19.60 9.31
CA ALA A 201 3.51 19.84 8.60
C ALA A 201 3.49 19.31 7.15
N ARG A 202 4.66 18.95 6.59
CA ARG A 202 4.82 18.34 5.26
C ARG A 202 5.05 16.83 5.36
N ASN A 203 4.80 16.24 6.53
CA ASN A 203 5.01 14.83 6.84
C ASN A 203 6.49 14.40 6.72
N GLN A 204 7.43 15.34 6.77
CA GLN A 204 8.87 15.05 6.69
C GLN A 204 9.45 14.77 8.08
N PRO A 205 10.34 13.78 8.23
CA PRO A 205 10.95 13.47 9.51
C PRO A 205 11.85 14.62 9.96
N ARG A 206 11.64 15.07 11.20
CA ARG A 206 12.43 16.08 11.89
C ARG A 206 12.92 15.51 13.21
N LEU A 207 14.21 15.66 13.44
CA LEU A 207 14.83 15.36 14.73
C LEU A 207 14.42 16.43 15.75
N ILE A 208 13.77 16.01 16.85
CA ILE A 208 13.41 16.91 17.96
C ILE A 208 14.51 16.89 19.03
N ALA A 209 15.01 15.71 19.36
CA ALA A 209 16.05 15.53 20.37
C ALA A 209 16.96 14.35 20.00
N ALA A 210 18.24 14.48 20.31
CA ALA A 210 19.22 13.39 20.23
C ALA A 210 20.17 13.48 21.42
N VAL A 211 20.45 12.34 22.06
CA VAL A 211 21.54 12.25 23.03
C VAL A 211 22.85 12.19 22.26
N ASN A 212 23.80 13.04 22.65
CA ASN A 212 25.10 13.09 22.02
C ASN A 212 25.87 11.80 22.38
N PRO A 213 26.28 10.96 21.40
CA PRO A 213 26.95 9.68 21.67
C PRO A 213 28.39 9.83 22.20
N ARG A 214 28.77 11.02 22.66
CA ARG A 214 30.11 11.39 23.16
C ARG A 214 30.16 11.66 24.67
N GLY A 215 29.20 11.14 25.44
CA GLY A 215 29.24 11.11 26.90
C GLY A 215 29.94 9.86 27.39
#